data_AF-A0A955R9T5-F1
#
_entry.id   AF-A0A955R9T5-F1
#
_cell.length_a   1.000
_cell.length_b   1.000
_cell.length_c   1.000
_cell.angle_alpha   90.00
_cell.angle_beta   90.00
_cell.angle_gamma   90.00
#
_symmetry.space_group_name_H-M   'P 1'
#
loop_
_entity.id
_entity.type
_entity.pdbx_description
1 polymer ?
#
loop_
_entity_poly.entity_id
_entity_poly.type
_entity_poly.pdbx_seq_one_letter_code
_entity_poly.pdbx_strand_id
1 'polypeptide(L)'
;AWVSEADAELAQPPVWEAGVLPEAKYQAFRHDLPLGSFHPGHRAKWSTHELCHGLVGFAWRADASPLFHATAGRLAELVPVVLWYFLDEVGLRRCPRHAGPLFRTHCPACERAAALGPAPMESARAEELLAEAARFVDRELAAVARTRRLQIPCPHVWGSIDLCSDGVAYAASHGLRLTSDAMHTFAELFLTRPGDGFQTELDAVEERALAVLAAIAEGAPLTPWTGGRARWVAWDLGQRLLQVSEEVDGSVRDALVGLAARLAEGEAPAAVADAYATLAEDAPLPQPEELLALGYAVQGLPGRSVDQVHEGLRTVCPLLCELEEDAGSSLIERFVEEDRWERVPLGDRFAAWLERAYPGPAAWLARFEASLRTAGGEPEVEVLAEGEVGSRWVEGTRRLRFPADVPTWAEAIERGEVTPEARDGALVLPAPGGPPTALVVGRDRVGELVIADVPAELPEAWVDDARLLGDLLPALAELGLVAPERYRG
;
A
#
# COMPACT_ATOMS: atom_id res chain seq x y z
N ALA A 1 -1.63 -12.47 9.43
CA ALA A 1 -1.45 -11.13 10.03
C ALA A 1 -1.01 -11.32 11.47
N TRP A 2 0.18 -10.84 11.82
CA TRP A 2 1.00 -11.47 12.88
C TRP A 2 1.52 -10.40 13.83
N VAL A 3 0.77 -10.11 14.90
CA VAL A 3 1.15 -9.18 15.96
C VAL A 3 0.79 -9.79 17.32
N SER A 4 1.68 -9.68 18.30
CA SER A 4 1.49 -10.26 19.64
C SER A 4 0.26 -9.67 20.34
N GLU A 5 -0.53 -10.51 21.02
CA GLU A 5 -1.77 -10.17 21.74
C GLU A 5 -1.63 -9.12 22.87
N ALA A 6 -0.40 -8.70 23.20
CA ALA A 6 -0.12 -7.83 24.35
C ALA A 6 -0.70 -6.40 24.24
N ASP A 7 -1.22 -5.99 23.08
CA ASP A 7 -1.90 -4.70 22.93
C ASP A 7 -3.07 -4.81 21.93
N ALA A 8 -4.32 -4.87 22.42
CA ALA A 8 -5.48 -5.30 21.66
C ALA A 8 -5.83 -4.41 20.44
N GLU A 9 -5.40 -3.15 20.41
CA GLU A 9 -5.54 -2.27 19.24
C GLU A 9 -4.41 -2.46 18.20
N LEU A 10 -3.24 -2.95 18.64
CA LEU A 10 -2.12 -3.30 17.75
C LEU A 10 -2.11 -4.79 17.37
N ALA A 11 -2.89 -5.64 18.05
CA ALA A 11 -2.93 -7.08 17.83
C ALA A 11 -4.02 -7.52 16.85
N GLN A 12 -4.95 -6.64 16.46
CA GLN A 12 -5.98 -7.04 15.50
C GLN A 12 -5.33 -7.27 14.13
N PRO A 13 -5.44 -8.49 13.57
CA PRO A 13 -4.96 -8.75 12.24
C PRO A 13 -5.68 -7.81 11.27
N PRO A 14 -5.00 -7.16 10.30
CA PRO A 14 -5.69 -6.44 9.25
C PRO A 14 -6.76 -7.33 8.61
N VAL A 15 -7.93 -6.75 8.39
CA VAL A 15 -9.07 -7.39 7.73
C VAL A 15 -9.24 -6.73 6.37
N TRP A 16 -9.54 -7.51 5.34
CA TRP A 16 -9.83 -6.94 4.03
C TRP A 16 -11.02 -5.98 4.09
N GLU A 17 -10.80 -4.77 3.59
CA GLU A 17 -11.82 -3.74 3.43
C GLU A 17 -11.67 -3.11 2.04
N ALA A 18 -12.71 -3.22 1.21
CA ALA A 18 -12.74 -2.67 -0.14
C ALA A 18 -11.49 -3.01 -0.99
N GLY A 19 -11.01 -4.25 -0.90
CA GLY A 19 -9.89 -4.77 -1.70
C GLY A 19 -8.54 -4.23 -1.24
N VAL A 20 -8.49 -3.72 -0.02
CA VAL A 20 -7.30 -3.24 0.67
C VAL A 20 -7.17 -4.00 1.99
N LEU A 21 -5.94 -4.34 2.36
CA LEU A 21 -5.63 -4.96 3.66
C LEU A 21 -4.97 -3.88 4.55
N PRO A 22 -5.75 -2.99 5.19
CA PRO A 22 -5.23 -1.85 5.93
C PRO A 22 -4.43 -2.29 7.16
N GLU A 23 -3.14 -2.01 7.13
CA GLU A 23 -2.28 -2.15 8.31
C GLU A 23 -2.18 -0.78 9.02
N ALA A 24 -2.22 -0.77 10.36
CA ALA A 24 -1.96 0.47 11.09
C ALA A 24 -0.52 0.95 10.80
N LYS A 25 -0.30 2.28 10.77
CA LYS A 25 1.00 2.89 10.39
C LYS A 25 2.20 2.21 11.06
N TYR A 26 2.12 1.92 12.36
CA TYR A 26 3.22 1.31 13.12
C TYR A 26 3.08 -0.21 13.31
N GLN A 27 2.08 -0.86 12.71
CA GLN A 27 2.06 -2.32 12.55
C GLN A 27 2.80 -2.75 11.27
N ALA A 28 2.54 -2.04 10.17
CA ALA A 28 3.15 -2.26 8.85
C ALA A 28 4.65 -1.99 8.84
N PHE A 29 5.07 -1.08 9.70
CA PHE A 29 6.31 -0.37 9.53
C PHE A 29 7.43 -0.96 10.38
N ARG A 30 8.25 -1.83 9.79
CA ARG A 30 9.36 -2.53 10.46
C ARG A 30 10.68 -2.13 9.82
N HIS A 31 11.51 -1.34 10.52
CA HIS A 31 12.81 -0.92 9.98
C HIS A 31 13.75 -2.10 9.73
N ASP A 32 13.59 -3.17 10.50
CA ASP A 32 14.37 -4.40 10.42
C ASP A 32 13.96 -5.33 9.26
N LEU A 33 12.92 -4.97 8.49
CA LEU A 33 12.60 -5.63 7.23
C LEU A 33 13.17 -4.83 6.05
N PRO A 34 14.11 -5.38 5.28
CA PRO A 34 14.73 -4.67 4.15
C PRO A 34 13.78 -4.53 2.95
N LEU A 35 12.63 -5.21 2.97
CA LEU A 35 11.64 -5.21 1.90
C LEU A 35 10.39 -4.47 2.39
N GLY A 36 10.05 -3.37 1.71
CA GLY A 36 8.85 -2.60 2.03
C GLY A 36 7.57 -3.39 1.76
N SER A 37 6.52 -3.12 2.54
CA SER A 37 5.19 -3.63 2.24
C SER A 37 4.63 -2.97 0.98
N PHE A 38 3.65 -3.60 0.34
CA PHE A 38 3.02 -3.05 -0.84
C PHE A 38 1.52 -2.98 -0.67
N HIS A 39 1.08 -1.84 -0.16
CA HIS A 39 -0.32 -1.57 0.06
C HIS A 39 -0.88 -0.71 -1.09
N PRO A 40 -1.96 -1.12 -1.78
CA PRO A 40 -2.49 -0.41 -2.94
C PRO A 40 -3.06 0.97 -2.61
N GLY A 41 -3.45 1.23 -1.36
CA GLY A 41 -3.90 2.55 -0.89
C GLY A 41 -2.78 3.54 -0.54
N HIS A 42 -1.51 3.14 -0.66
CA HIS A 42 -0.39 4.04 -0.39
C HIS A 42 -0.23 5.10 -1.49
N ARG A 43 0.05 6.36 -1.12
CA ARG A 43 0.19 7.50 -2.07
C ARG A 43 1.32 7.25 -3.08
N ALA A 44 1.34 8.01 -4.19
CA ALA A 44 2.30 7.80 -5.27
C ALA A 44 3.77 7.82 -4.80
N LYS A 45 4.10 8.69 -3.84
CA LYS A 45 5.46 8.84 -3.27
C LYS A 45 5.87 7.74 -2.29
N TRP A 46 4.92 6.92 -1.84
CA TRP A 46 5.15 6.04 -0.70
C TRP A 46 6.04 4.84 -1.02
N SER A 47 6.07 4.36 -2.26
CA SER A 47 7.03 3.32 -2.66
C SER A 47 8.45 3.77 -2.40
N THR A 48 8.79 4.97 -2.84
CA THR A 48 10.15 5.50 -2.71
C THR A 48 10.47 5.73 -1.23
N HIS A 49 9.50 6.20 -0.45
CA HIS A 49 9.63 6.32 1.00
C HIS A 49 9.96 4.98 1.67
N GLU A 50 9.21 3.91 1.35
CA GLU A 50 9.46 2.55 1.88
C GLU A 50 10.83 2.01 1.49
N LEU A 51 11.22 2.19 0.22
CA LEU A 51 12.51 1.73 -0.29
C LEU A 51 13.69 2.50 0.35
N CYS A 52 13.49 3.76 0.75
CA CYS A 52 14.51 4.52 1.46
C CYS A 52 14.88 3.90 2.82
N HIS A 53 13.93 3.28 3.52
CA HIS A 53 14.25 2.56 4.76
C HIS A 53 15.24 1.42 4.51
N GLY A 54 15.07 0.66 3.43
CA GLY A 54 16.04 -0.36 3.01
C GLY A 54 17.42 0.21 2.64
N LEU A 55 17.50 1.45 2.14
CA LEU A 55 18.77 2.13 1.84
C LEU A 55 19.50 2.58 3.11
N VAL A 56 18.77 3.07 4.11
CA VAL A 56 19.33 3.52 5.40
C VAL A 56 19.69 2.34 6.29
N GLY A 57 18.89 1.28 6.24
CA GLY A 57 19.05 0.11 7.08
C GLY A 57 18.49 0.30 8.50
N PHE A 58 18.84 -0.65 9.37
CA PHE A 58 18.29 -0.76 10.71
C PHE A 58 19.39 -0.75 11.78
N ALA A 59 19.04 -0.34 13.00
CA ALA A 59 19.91 -0.53 14.15
C ALA A 59 19.26 -1.25 15.33
N TRP A 60 19.99 -2.21 15.87
CA TRP A 60 19.62 -3.00 17.03
C TRP A 60 20.86 -3.54 17.73
N ARG A 61 20.71 -3.82 19.03
CA ARG A 61 21.65 -4.60 19.82
C ARG A 61 20.91 -5.18 21.01
N ALA A 62 21.42 -6.28 21.54
CA ALA A 62 20.80 -7.05 22.63
C ALA A 62 20.49 -6.22 23.90
N ASP A 63 21.30 -5.19 24.18
CA ASP A 63 21.19 -4.32 25.36
C ASP A 63 20.61 -2.93 25.02
N ALA A 64 19.99 -2.78 23.85
CA ALA A 64 19.40 -1.52 23.42
C ALA A 64 18.27 -1.07 24.36
N SER A 65 18.30 0.20 24.74
CA SER A 65 17.22 0.81 25.53
C SER A 65 16.06 1.23 24.62
N PRO A 66 14.85 1.47 25.16
CA PRO A 66 13.76 2.07 24.39
C PRO A 66 14.15 3.39 23.71
N LEU A 67 14.99 4.21 24.37
CA LEU A 67 15.51 5.45 23.79
C LEU A 67 16.45 5.19 22.60
N PHE A 68 17.24 4.10 22.64
CA PHE A 68 18.05 3.68 21.50
C PHE A 68 17.16 3.35 20.31
N HIS A 69 16.15 2.47 20.49
CA HIS A 69 15.24 2.11 19.40
C HIS A 69 14.46 3.31 18.87
N ALA A 70 14.01 4.21 19.74
CA ALA A 70 13.34 5.43 19.32
C ALA A 70 14.25 6.35 18.50
N THR A 71 15.52 6.46 18.89
CA THR A 71 16.50 7.29 18.17
C THR A 71 16.95 6.64 16.86
N ALA A 72 17.13 5.32 16.85
CA ALA A 72 17.42 4.56 15.63
C ALA A 72 16.28 4.71 14.62
N GLY A 73 15.03 4.53 15.06
CA GLY A 73 13.88 4.67 14.18
C GLY A 73 13.70 6.09 13.65
N ARG A 74 13.96 7.09 14.50
CA ARG A 74 14.01 8.51 14.10
C ARG A 74 15.07 8.79 13.02
N LEU A 75 16.26 8.18 13.12
CA LEU A 75 17.31 8.32 12.12
C LEU A 75 16.98 7.58 10.81
N ALA A 76 16.36 6.40 10.90
CA ALA A 76 15.89 5.65 9.74
C ALA A 76 14.81 6.41 8.95
N GLU A 77 13.95 7.16 9.64
CA GLU A 77 12.92 8.03 9.03
C GLU A 77 13.45 9.30 8.36
N LEU A 78 14.68 9.74 8.69
CA LEU A 78 15.20 11.03 8.25
C LEU A 78 15.17 11.16 6.71
N VAL A 79 15.76 10.19 6.01
CA VAL A 79 15.82 10.19 4.55
C VAL A 79 14.43 10.09 3.91
N PRO A 80 13.59 9.09 4.23
CA PRO A 80 12.23 8.97 3.71
C PRO A 80 11.38 10.23 3.88
N VAL A 81 11.48 10.93 5.02
CA VAL A 81 10.73 12.17 5.26
C VAL A 81 11.30 13.34 4.49
N VAL A 82 12.63 13.46 4.41
CA VAL A 82 13.28 14.51 3.61
C VAL A 82 12.94 14.34 2.12
N LEU A 83 12.99 13.11 1.63
CA LEU A 83 12.56 12.77 0.29
C LEU A 83 11.11 13.20 0.07
N TRP A 84 10.19 12.75 0.93
CA TRP A 84 8.76 12.97 0.74
C TRP A 84 8.36 14.45 0.68
N TYR A 85 8.80 15.24 1.66
CA TYR A 85 8.33 16.62 1.86
C TYR A 85 9.16 17.67 1.15
N PHE A 86 10.37 17.34 0.69
CA PHE A 86 11.26 18.32 0.06
C PHE A 86 11.76 17.85 -1.31
N LEU A 87 12.50 16.74 -1.37
CA LEU A 87 13.18 16.34 -2.61
C LEU A 87 12.20 15.89 -3.70
N ASP A 88 11.20 15.08 -3.35
CA ASP A 88 10.12 14.66 -4.25
C ASP A 88 9.17 15.81 -4.58
N GLU A 89 9.28 17.00 -3.97
CA GLU A 89 8.54 18.18 -4.43
C GLU A 89 9.27 18.92 -5.56
N VAL A 90 10.57 18.67 -5.74
CA VAL A 90 11.35 19.27 -6.82
C VAL A 90 10.84 18.76 -8.16
N GLY A 91 10.22 19.65 -8.93
CA GLY A 91 9.64 19.32 -10.23
C GLY A 91 8.36 18.47 -10.14
N LEU A 92 7.77 18.29 -8.96
CA LEU A 92 6.52 17.57 -8.84
C LEU A 92 5.35 18.39 -9.37
N ARG A 93 4.55 17.76 -10.23
CA ARG A 93 3.33 18.40 -10.72
C ARG A 93 2.26 18.41 -9.65
N ARG A 94 1.82 19.62 -9.28
CA ARG A 94 0.68 19.84 -8.40
C ARG A 94 -0.53 20.32 -9.19
N CYS A 95 -1.72 20.17 -8.60
CA CYS A 95 -2.90 20.79 -9.17
C CYS A 95 -2.82 22.32 -8.99
N PRO A 96 -3.56 23.11 -9.79
CA PRO A 96 -3.50 24.58 -9.72
C PRO A 96 -3.82 25.20 -8.35
N ARG A 97 -4.39 24.41 -7.42
CA ARG A 97 -4.71 24.86 -6.05
C ARG A 97 -3.51 24.82 -5.09
N HIS A 98 -2.45 24.10 -5.44
CA HIS A 98 -1.33 23.87 -4.53
C HIS A 98 -0.01 24.16 -5.23
N ALA A 99 0.83 24.98 -4.60
CA ALA A 99 2.15 25.38 -5.11
C ALA A 99 3.32 24.75 -4.34
N GLY A 100 3.05 23.76 -3.46
CA GLY A 100 4.08 23.17 -2.61
C GLY A 100 3.66 21.89 -1.89
N PRO A 101 4.50 21.43 -0.95
CA PRO A 101 4.28 20.18 -0.22
C PRO A 101 2.97 20.19 0.56
N LEU A 102 2.28 19.05 0.53
CA LEU A 102 1.04 18.82 1.27
C LEU A 102 1.38 18.17 2.63
N PHE A 103 1.45 18.99 3.67
CA PHE A 103 1.70 18.54 5.04
C PHE A 103 0.45 17.85 5.62
N ARG A 104 0.48 16.53 5.75
CA ARG A 104 -0.62 15.66 6.24
C ARG A 104 -1.94 15.71 5.44
N THR A 105 -2.11 16.63 4.51
CA THR A 105 -3.29 16.71 3.64
C THR A 105 -3.17 15.75 2.45
N HIS A 106 -4.28 15.12 2.05
CA HIS A 106 -4.38 14.40 0.78
C HIS A 106 -5.03 15.32 -0.26
N CYS A 107 -4.42 15.46 -1.44
CA CYS A 107 -5.06 16.12 -2.58
C CYS A 107 -5.01 15.18 -3.80
N PRO A 108 -6.14 14.58 -4.17
CA PRO A 108 -6.21 13.57 -5.24
C PRO A 108 -6.09 14.19 -6.63
N ALA A 109 -6.48 15.46 -6.78
CA ALA A 109 -6.13 16.22 -7.98
C ALA A 109 -4.61 16.39 -8.11
N CYS A 110 -3.88 16.54 -7.00
CA CYS A 110 -2.42 16.52 -7.02
C CYS A 110 -1.87 15.12 -7.29
N GLU A 111 -2.46 14.04 -6.77
CA GLU A 111 -2.02 12.67 -7.07
C GLU A 111 -2.21 12.33 -8.56
N ARG A 112 -3.35 12.70 -9.15
CA ARG A 112 -3.58 12.58 -10.61
C ARG A 112 -2.60 13.43 -11.41
N ALA A 113 -2.32 14.65 -10.97
CA ALA A 113 -1.33 15.50 -11.63
C ALA A 113 0.07 14.90 -11.55
N ALA A 114 0.47 14.37 -10.39
CA ALA A 114 1.76 13.70 -10.19
C ALA A 114 1.90 12.44 -11.07
N ALA A 115 0.82 11.70 -11.30
CA ALA A 115 0.80 10.54 -12.18
C ALA A 115 1.09 10.88 -13.67
N LEU A 116 0.92 12.14 -14.09
CA LEU A 116 1.32 12.61 -15.42
C LEU A 116 2.84 12.81 -15.57
N GLY A 117 3.61 12.59 -14.50
CA GLY A 117 5.04 12.80 -14.45
C GLY A 117 5.43 14.24 -14.06
N PRO A 118 6.73 14.54 -14.08
CA PRO A 118 7.26 15.80 -13.57
C PRO A 118 6.74 17.02 -14.35
N ALA A 119 6.65 18.14 -13.66
CA ALA A 119 6.46 19.46 -14.24
C ALA A 119 7.81 20.03 -14.72
N PRO A 120 7.81 21.02 -15.64
CA PRO A 120 9.01 21.79 -15.95
C PRO A 120 9.63 22.35 -14.66
N MET A 121 10.94 22.16 -14.52
CA MET A 121 11.66 22.53 -13.31
C MET A 121 11.85 24.05 -13.23
N GLU A 122 11.35 24.66 -12.15
CA GLU A 122 11.61 26.05 -11.80
C GLU A 122 12.83 26.13 -10.87
N SER A 123 13.97 26.58 -11.38
CA SER A 123 15.25 26.55 -10.65
C SER A 123 15.21 27.21 -9.28
N ALA A 124 14.57 28.39 -9.16
CA ALA A 124 14.48 29.11 -7.89
C ALA A 124 13.70 28.32 -6.81
N ARG A 125 12.60 27.66 -7.20
CA ARG A 125 11.81 26.85 -6.27
C ARG A 125 12.53 25.56 -5.89
N ALA A 126 13.22 24.94 -6.85
CA ALA A 126 14.07 23.78 -6.59
C ALA A 126 15.18 24.11 -5.59
N GLU A 127 15.89 25.23 -5.80
CA GLU A 127 16.93 25.73 -4.88
C GLU A 127 16.38 26.01 -3.48
N GLU A 128 15.19 26.62 -3.37
CA GLU A 128 14.54 26.86 -2.08
C GLU A 128 14.21 25.56 -1.35
N LEU A 129 13.62 24.57 -2.04
CA LEU A 129 13.29 23.26 -1.47
C LEU A 129 14.53 22.49 -1.00
N LEU A 130 15.62 22.53 -1.78
CA LEU A 130 16.89 21.92 -1.40
C LEU A 130 17.50 22.62 -0.17
N ALA A 131 17.42 23.95 -0.11
CA ALA A 131 17.88 24.70 1.04
C ALA A 131 16.99 24.46 2.30
N GLU A 132 15.69 24.25 2.12
CA GLU A 132 14.78 23.83 3.19
C GLU A 132 15.11 22.43 3.71
N ALA A 133 15.35 21.47 2.81
CA ALA A 133 15.77 20.12 3.15
C ALA A 133 17.04 20.13 4.02
N ALA A 134 18.06 20.88 3.60
CA ALA A 134 19.31 21.01 4.36
C ALA A 134 19.07 21.60 5.76
N ARG A 135 18.28 22.68 5.88
CA ARG A 135 17.95 23.26 7.19
C ARG A 135 17.16 22.31 8.08
N PHE A 136 16.27 21.51 7.51
CA PHE A 136 15.52 20.50 8.26
C PHE A 136 16.48 19.44 8.82
N VAL A 137 17.34 18.86 7.97
CA VAL A 137 18.33 17.85 8.35
C VAL A 137 19.25 18.36 9.47
N ASP A 138 19.83 19.55 9.32
CA ASP A 138 20.74 20.13 10.32
C ASP A 138 20.09 20.27 11.70
N ARG A 139 18.85 20.78 11.74
CA ARG A 139 18.11 20.95 13.00
C ARG A 139 17.67 19.63 13.59
N GLU A 140 17.31 18.68 12.75
CA GLU A 140 16.91 17.34 13.15
C GLU A 140 18.09 16.59 13.81
N LEU A 141 19.26 16.60 13.17
CA LEU A 141 20.48 16.02 13.74
C LEU A 141 20.95 16.73 15.01
N ALA A 142 20.81 18.06 15.10
CA ALA A 142 21.09 18.78 16.34
C ALA A 142 20.16 18.33 17.50
N ALA A 143 18.89 18.02 17.20
CA ALA A 143 17.93 17.50 18.15
C ALA A 143 18.21 16.03 18.54
N VAL A 144 18.67 15.20 17.60
CA VAL A 144 19.19 13.85 17.87
C VAL A 144 20.42 13.91 18.79
N ALA A 145 21.40 14.75 18.49
CA ALA A 145 22.59 14.95 19.31
C ALA A 145 22.23 15.44 20.73
N ARG A 146 21.22 16.32 20.86
CA ARG A 146 20.68 16.74 22.16
C ARG A 146 20.00 15.58 22.90
N THR A 147 19.22 14.76 22.21
CA THR A 147 18.58 13.55 22.76
C THR A 147 19.63 12.61 23.35
N ARG A 148 20.69 12.33 22.58
CA ARG A 148 21.82 11.49 23.00
C ARG A 148 22.56 12.09 24.21
N ARG A 149 22.78 13.39 24.24
CA ARG A 149 23.48 14.04 25.36
C ARG A 149 22.65 14.06 26.65
N LEU A 150 21.36 14.35 26.55
CA LEU A 150 20.49 14.50 27.72
C LEU A 150 19.84 13.18 28.17
N GLN A 151 19.93 12.12 27.35
CA GLN A 151 19.29 10.83 27.59
C GLN A 151 17.77 10.93 27.77
N ILE A 152 17.14 11.91 27.09
CA ILE A 152 15.70 12.11 27.03
C ILE A 152 15.30 12.53 25.61
N PRO A 153 14.12 12.15 25.11
CA PRO A 153 13.63 12.59 23.80
C PRO A 153 13.62 14.13 23.68
N CYS A 154 14.30 14.66 22.66
CA CYS A 154 14.30 16.09 22.35
C CYS A 154 13.68 16.31 20.96
N PRO A 155 12.42 16.76 20.87
CA PRO A 155 11.73 16.90 19.59
C PRO A 155 12.23 18.11 18.79
N HIS A 156 12.10 18.01 17.47
CA HIS A 156 12.21 19.10 16.53
C HIS A 156 10.99 19.06 15.61
N VAL A 157 10.12 20.06 15.75
CA VAL A 157 8.86 20.13 15.01
C VAL A 157 9.03 21.08 13.83
N TRP A 158 8.76 20.60 12.62
CA TRP A 158 8.80 21.39 11.39
C TRP A 158 7.45 21.35 10.68
N GLY A 159 6.63 22.38 10.88
CA GLY A 159 5.23 22.37 10.44
C GLY A 159 4.46 21.27 11.19
N SER A 160 4.16 20.17 10.49
CA SER A 160 3.51 18.99 11.07
C SER A 160 4.41 17.76 11.15
N ILE A 161 5.69 17.90 10.82
CA ILE A 161 6.69 16.83 10.89
C ILE A 161 7.30 16.80 12.29
N ASP A 162 7.36 15.62 12.90
CA ASP A 162 8.03 15.37 14.19
C ASP A 162 8.57 13.93 14.24
N LEU A 163 9.83 13.76 13.80
CA LEU A 163 10.47 12.43 13.78
C LEU A 163 10.77 11.88 15.17
N CYS A 164 10.81 12.76 16.19
CA CYS A 164 10.96 12.30 17.57
C CYS A 164 9.71 11.56 18.02
N SER A 165 8.53 12.09 17.69
CA SER A 165 7.25 11.41 17.92
C SER A 165 7.17 10.09 17.13
N ASP A 166 7.53 10.10 15.84
CA ASP A 166 7.52 8.89 15.01
C ASP A 166 8.44 7.80 15.58
N GLY A 167 9.66 8.15 16.00
CA GLY A 167 10.60 7.23 16.65
C GLY A 167 10.10 6.67 17.99
N VAL A 168 9.49 7.52 18.83
CA VAL A 168 8.89 7.05 20.10
C VAL A 168 7.74 6.10 19.84
N ALA A 169 6.88 6.38 18.86
CA ALA A 169 5.79 5.51 18.48
C ALA A 169 6.32 4.16 17.97
N TYR A 170 7.35 4.16 17.12
CA TYR A 170 8.02 2.93 16.66
C TYR A 170 8.54 2.07 17.82
N ALA A 171 9.28 2.68 18.76
CA ALA A 171 9.82 1.97 19.90
C ALA A 171 8.74 1.43 20.83
N ALA A 172 7.62 2.15 20.99
CA ALA A 172 6.47 1.68 21.76
C ALA A 172 5.79 0.48 21.09
N SER A 173 5.53 0.57 19.77
CA SER A 173 4.82 -0.47 19.02
C SER A 173 5.64 -1.75 18.80
N HIS A 174 6.97 -1.65 18.73
CA HIS A 174 7.83 -2.81 18.46
C HIS A 174 8.73 -3.24 19.62
N GLY A 175 8.74 -2.51 20.73
CA GLY A 175 9.67 -2.77 21.84
C GLY A 175 9.67 -4.21 22.31
N LEU A 176 8.48 -4.80 22.56
CA LEU A 176 8.35 -6.20 22.99
C LEU A 176 8.98 -7.19 22.00
N ARG A 177 8.70 -7.02 20.70
CA ARG A 177 9.26 -7.82 19.62
C ARG A 177 10.77 -7.64 19.52
N LEU A 178 11.26 -6.39 19.60
CA LEU A 178 12.68 -6.10 19.50
C LEU A 178 13.49 -6.68 20.65
N THR A 179 12.86 -6.97 21.79
CA THR A 179 13.48 -7.62 22.95
C THR A 179 13.16 -9.11 23.07
N SER A 180 12.53 -9.72 22.07
CA SER A 180 12.07 -11.10 22.14
C SER A 180 13.17 -12.11 21.82
N ASP A 181 13.02 -13.35 22.30
CA ASP A 181 13.96 -14.44 22.01
C ASP A 181 14.09 -14.72 20.50
N ALA A 182 13.00 -14.57 19.75
CA ALA A 182 13.04 -14.71 18.29
C ALA A 182 13.88 -13.60 17.65
N MET A 183 13.79 -12.35 18.12
CA MET A 183 14.64 -11.27 17.61
C MET A 183 16.12 -11.48 17.96
N HIS A 184 16.42 -12.01 19.14
CA HIS A 184 17.79 -12.41 19.49
C HIS A 184 18.33 -13.51 18.57
N THR A 185 17.54 -14.57 18.38
CA THR A 185 17.89 -15.68 17.47
C THR A 185 18.09 -15.17 16.04
N PHE A 186 17.20 -14.30 15.59
CA PHE A 186 17.30 -13.66 14.30
C PHE A 186 18.57 -12.83 14.15
N ALA A 187 18.94 -12.06 15.17
CA ALA A 187 20.17 -11.27 15.15
C ALA A 187 21.40 -12.16 15.03
N GLU A 188 21.44 -13.29 15.75
CA GLU A 188 22.54 -14.26 15.69
C GLU A 188 22.65 -14.95 14.32
N LEU A 189 21.54 -15.14 13.61
CA LEU A 189 21.52 -15.79 12.30
C LEU A 189 21.74 -14.80 11.15
N PHE A 190 21.08 -13.64 11.19
CA PHE A 190 20.97 -12.74 10.05
C PHE A 190 21.80 -11.46 10.18
N LEU A 191 22.05 -10.98 11.40
CA LEU A 191 22.67 -9.67 11.67
C LEU A 191 24.16 -9.79 12.04
N THR A 192 24.86 -10.73 11.42
CA THR A 192 26.25 -11.09 11.76
C THR A 192 27.32 -10.44 10.90
N ARG A 193 26.95 -9.88 9.74
CA ARG A 193 27.90 -9.37 8.73
C ARG A 193 27.83 -7.85 8.64
N PRO A 194 28.96 -7.14 8.84
CA PRO A 194 29.02 -5.72 8.55
C PRO A 194 28.64 -5.45 7.08
N GLY A 195 27.77 -4.48 6.86
CA GLY A 195 27.36 -4.07 5.51
C GLY A 195 26.10 -4.73 4.94
N ASP A 196 25.44 -5.64 5.66
CA ASP A 196 24.19 -6.27 5.20
C ASP A 196 22.94 -5.36 5.37
N GLY A 197 23.11 -4.10 5.77
CA GLY A 197 21.99 -3.17 6.06
C GLY A 197 21.60 -3.10 7.54
N PHE A 198 22.49 -3.56 8.42
CA PHE A 198 22.33 -3.56 9.87
C PHE A 198 23.49 -2.82 10.55
N GLN A 199 23.18 -2.14 11.66
CA GLN A 199 24.12 -1.40 12.50
C GLN A 199 23.86 -1.66 13.99
N THR A 200 24.91 -1.59 14.81
CA THR A 200 24.79 -1.67 16.28
C THR A 200 24.89 -0.31 16.96
N GLU A 201 25.32 0.72 16.23
CA GLU A 201 25.57 2.06 16.75
C GLU A 201 24.78 3.12 15.99
N LEU A 202 24.25 4.11 16.73
CA LEU A 202 23.46 5.20 16.16
C LEU A 202 24.28 6.07 15.19
N ASP A 203 25.58 6.25 15.47
CA ASP A 203 26.48 7.02 14.60
C ASP A 203 26.55 6.40 13.20
N ALA A 204 26.55 5.06 13.10
CA ALA A 204 26.62 4.39 11.80
C ALA A 204 25.31 4.53 11.00
N VAL A 205 24.15 4.60 11.67
CA VAL A 205 22.87 4.89 11.01
C VAL A 205 22.82 6.34 10.54
N GLU A 206 23.28 7.28 11.38
CA GLU A 206 23.37 8.71 11.04
C GLU A 206 24.27 8.93 9.82
N GLU A 207 25.48 8.37 9.84
CA GLU A 207 26.43 8.41 8.72
C GLU A 207 25.83 7.82 7.44
N ARG A 208 25.12 6.69 7.56
CA ARG A 208 24.47 6.06 6.42
C ARG A 208 23.33 6.92 5.87
N ALA A 209 22.47 7.48 6.72
CA ALA A 209 21.38 8.35 6.31
C ALA A 209 21.92 9.59 5.55
N LEU A 210 22.98 10.20 6.05
CA LEU A 210 23.66 11.31 5.37
C LEU A 210 24.26 10.90 4.02
N ALA A 211 24.89 9.73 3.94
CA ALA A 211 25.42 9.21 2.67
C ALA A 211 24.31 8.96 1.64
N VAL A 212 23.16 8.43 2.07
CA VAL A 212 21.99 8.24 1.20
C VAL A 212 21.43 9.57 0.73
N LEU A 213 21.29 10.56 1.63
CA LEU A 213 20.85 11.91 1.24
C LEU A 213 21.77 12.56 0.22
N ALA A 214 23.09 12.49 0.42
CA ALA A 214 24.06 13.01 -0.54
C ALA A 214 23.96 12.30 -1.90
N ALA A 215 23.74 10.99 -1.91
CA ALA A 215 23.55 10.24 -3.15
C ALA A 215 22.29 10.67 -3.91
N ILE A 216 21.18 10.88 -3.20
CA ILE A 216 19.91 11.32 -3.81
C ILE A 216 19.99 12.77 -4.28
N ALA A 217 20.49 13.69 -3.44
CA ALA A 217 20.46 15.12 -3.71
C ALA A 217 21.58 15.59 -4.65
N GLU A 218 22.76 14.95 -4.60
CA GLU A 218 23.97 15.42 -5.28
C GLU A 218 24.55 14.40 -6.27
N GLY A 219 23.98 13.19 -6.34
CA GLY A 219 24.53 12.10 -7.16
C GLY A 219 25.85 11.55 -6.62
N ALA A 220 26.13 11.74 -5.33
CA ALA A 220 27.31 11.19 -4.68
C ALA A 220 27.30 9.64 -4.74
N PRO A 221 28.49 8.99 -4.82
CA PRO A 221 28.55 7.53 -4.83
C PRO A 221 28.04 6.94 -3.51
N LEU A 222 27.10 6.00 -3.60
CA LEU A 222 26.59 5.25 -2.45
C LEU A 222 27.10 3.81 -2.49
N THR A 223 27.76 3.36 -1.42
CA THR A 223 28.15 1.96 -1.29
C THR A 223 26.90 1.08 -1.14
N PRO A 224 26.69 0.08 -2.00
CA PRO A 224 25.55 -0.83 -1.87
C PRO A 224 25.70 -1.72 -0.64
N TRP A 225 24.57 -2.19 -0.12
CA TRP A 225 24.58 -3.24 0.90
C TRP A 225 25.10 -4.57 0.34
N THR A 226 25.72 -5.37 1.19
CA THR A 226 26.22 -6.71 0.84
C THR A 226 25.09 -7.75 0.80
N GLY A 227 25.35 -8.91 0.18
CA GLY A 227 24.42 -10.05 0.15
C GLY A 227 23.38 -10.05 -0.98
N GLY A 228 22.94 -8.88 -1.45
CA GLY A 228 21.99 -8.76 -2.57
C GLY A 228 20.61 -9.37 -2.30
N ARG A 229 19.80 -9.53 -3.35
CA ARG A 229 18.39 -9.97 -3.25
C ARG A 229 18.21 -11.28 -2.49
N ALA A 230 19.03 -12.29 -2.76
CA ALA A 230 18.90 -13.61 -2.14
C ALA A 230 19.02 -13.53 -0.61
N ARG A 231 19.90 -12.66 -0.10
CA ARG A 231 20.09 -12.46 1.34
C ARG A 231 18.86 -11.81 1.98
N TRP A 232 18.27 -10.80 1.34
CA TRP A 232 17.07 -10.12 1.87
C TRP A 232 15.84 -11.03 1.87
N VAL A 233 15.70 -11.90 0.86
CA VAL A 233 14.65 -12.93 0.85
C VAL A 233 14.84 -13.91 2.00
N ALA A 234 16.07 -14.39 2.23
CA ALA A 234 16.37 -15.27 3.36
C ALA A 234 16.11 -14.59 4.72
N TRP A 235 16.40 -13.29 4.82
CA TRP A 235 16.14 -12.47 6.00
C TRP A 235 14.63 -12.35 6.27
N ASP A 236 13.82 -11.99 5.27
CA ASP A 236 12.35 -11.90 5.40
C ASP A 236 11.74 -13.25 5.80
N LEU A 237 12.06 -14.32 5.08
CA LEU A 237 11.58 -15.68 5.40
C LEU A 237 12.04 -16.16 6.79
N GLY A 238 13.30 -15.89 7.14
CA GLY A 238 13.86 -16.24 8.44
C GLY A 238 13.12 -15.53 9.56
N GLN A 239 12.79 -14.24 9.39
CA GLN A 239 12.00 -13.50 10.38
C GLN A 239 10.59 -14.10 10.52
N ARG A 240 9.93 -14.42 9.40
CA ARG A 240 8.59 -15.03 9.41
C ARG A 240 8.56 -16.36 10.17
N LEU A 241 9.52 -17.24 9.89
CA LEU A 241 9.67 -18.52 10.59
C LEU A 241 9.89 -18.34 12.09
N LEU A 242 10.79 -17.41 12.46
CA LEU A 242 11.11 -17.15 13.87
C LEU A 242 9.93 -16.50 14.60
N GLN A 243 9.14 -15.67 13.92
CA GLN A 243 7.93 -15.11 14.48
C GLN A 243 6.89 -16.20 14.80
N VAL A 244 6.64 -17.14 13.86
CA VAL A 244 5.75 -18.29 14.12
C VAL A 244 6.31 -19.17 15.25
N SER A 245 7.64 -19.25 15.38
CA SER A 245 8.28 -20.04 16.43
C SER A 245 8.00 -19.53 17.86
N GLU A 246 7.55 -18.29 18.03
CA GLU A 246 7.15 -17.75 19.34
C GLU A 246 5.77 -18.25 19.79
N GLU A 247 4.95 -18.73 18.86
CA GLU A 247 3.57 -19.18 19.11
C GLU A 247 3.48 -20.69 19.32
N VAL A 248 4.59 -21.42 19.18
CA VAL A 248 4.68 -22.87 19.30
C VAL A 248 5.82 -23.29 20.23
N ASP A 249 5.72 -24.51 20.78
CA ASP A 249 6.68 -25.05 21.74
C ASP A 249 7.35 -26.35 21.26
N GLY A 250 8.40 -26.75 21.97
CA GLY A 250 9.05 -28.06 21.82
C GLY A 250 9.68 -28.28 20.44
N SER A 251 9.54 -29.50 19.92
CA SER A 251 10.22 -29.91 18.67
C SER A 251 9.78 -29.12 17.44
N VAL A 252 8.57 -28.56 17.43
CA VAL A 252 8.08 -27.73 16.32
C VAL A 252 8.81 -26.39 16.31
N ARG A 253 8.97 -25.75 17.47
CA ARG A 253 9.79 -24.53 17.63
C ARG A 253 11.22 -24.77 17.17
N ASP A 254 11.84 -25.85 17.65
CA ASP A 254 13.23 -26.21 17.27
C ASP A 254 13.36 -26.43 15.75
N ALA A 255 12.36 -27.06 15.13
CA ALA A 255 12.33 -27.25 13.68
C ALA A 255 12.24 -25.92 12.92
N LEU A 256 11.37 -24.98 13.33
CA LEU A 256 11.26 -23.66 12.72
C LEU A 256 12.54 -22.84 12.83
N VAL A 257 13.18 -22.85 14.01
CA VAL A 257 14.50 -22.22 14.21
C VAL A 257 15.55 -22.85 13.31
N GLY A 258 15.52 -24.19 13.18
CA GLY A 258 16.40 -24.92 12.26
C GLY A 258 16.21 -24.54 10.79
N LEU A 259 14.96 -24.32 10.35
CA LEU A 259 14.66 -23.82 9.00
C LEU A 259 15.22 -22.40 8.79
N ALA A 260 15.08 -21.51 9.76
CA ALA A 260 15.67 -20.17 9.70
C ALA A 260 17.21 -20.21 9.64
N ALA A 261 17.85 -21.11 10.40
CA ALA A 261 19.30 -21.30 10.35
C ALA A 261 19.78 -21.77 8.97
N ARG A 262 19.07 -22.72 8.36
CA ARG A 262 19.37 -23.20 6.99
C ARG A 262 19.30 -22.08 5.95
N LEU A 263 18.32 -21.17 6.06
CA LEU A 263 18.26 -19.96 5.22
C LEU A 263 19.48 -19.05 5.43
N ALA A 264 19.90 -18.85 6.68
CA ALA A 264 21.07 -18.04 7.01
C ALA A 264 22.37 -18.64 6.45
N GLU A 265 22.46 -19.97 6.36
CA GLU A 265 23.56 -20.72 5.74
C GLU A 265 23.53 -20.71 4.21
N GLY A 266 22.46 -20.20 3.60
CA GLY A 266 22.33 -19.99 2.16
C GLY A 266 21.56 -21.08 1.41
N GLU A 267 20.77 -21.89 2.11
CA GLU A 267 19.86 -22.81 1.44
C GLU A 267 18.81 -22.06 0.60
N ALA A 268 18.43 -22.66 -0.52
CA ALA A 268 17.42 -22.10 -1.41
C ALA A 268 16.05 -21.98 -0.71
N PRO A 269 15.35 -20.84 -0.83
CA PRO A 269 14.03 -20.64 -0.23
C PRO A 269 13.01 -21.75 -0.53
N ALA A 270 13.03 -22.29 -1.74
CA ALA A 270 12.14 -23.39 -2.14
C ALA A 270 12.32 -24.65 -1.29
N ALA A 271 13.56 -25.04 -0.97
CA ALA A 271 13.84 -26.23 -0.17
C ALA A 271 13.40 -26.04 1.31
N VAL A 272 13.48 -24.81 1.81
CA VAL A 272 12.99 -24.46 3.15
C VAL A 272 11.46 -24.44 3.18
N ALA A 273 10.81 -23.97 2.11
CA ALA A 273 9.37 -24.04 1.96
C ALA A 273 8.85 -25.48 1.90
N ASP A 274 9.48 -26.38 1.15
CA ASP A 274 9.11 -27.80 1.11
C ASP A 274 9.19 -28.43 2.52
N ALA A 275 10.24 -28.10 3.26
CA ALA A 275 10.42 -28.57 4.63
C ALA A 275 9.41 -27.97 5.62
N TYR A 276 9.04 -26.70 5.44
CA TYR A 276 7.97 -26.07 6.21
C TYR A 276 6.62 -26.72 5.93
N ALA A 277 6.29 -26.97 4.65
CA ALA A 277 5.07 -27.63 4.25
C ALA A 277 4.95 -29.04 4.87
N THR A 278 6.05 -29.81 4.83
CA THR A 278 6.13 -31.11 5.50
C THR A 278 5.89 -31.00 7.01
N LEU A 279 6.46 -29.98 7.66
CA LEU A 279 6.25 -29.74 9.10
C LEU A 279 4.79 -29.37 9.42
N ALA A 280 4.15 -28.58 8.54
CA ALA A 280 2.77 -28.13 8.71
C ALA A 280 1.72 -29.25 8.52
N GLU A 281 2.07 -30.38 7.90
CA GLU A 281 1.19 -31.55 7.81
C GLU A 281 0.93 -32.19 9.20
N ASP A 282 1.93 -32.13 10.09
CA ASP A 282 1.91 -32.82 11.38
C ASP A 282 1.78 -31.89 12.59
N ALA A 283 1.80 -30.57 12.38
CA ALA A 283 1.76 -29.56 13.43
C ALA A 283 0.69 -28.48 13.15
N PRO A 284 0.08 -27.88 14.18
CA PRO A 284 -0.88 -26.78 14.01
C PRO A 284 -0.14 -25.49 13.65
N LEU A 285 0.40 -25.44 12.43
CA LEU A 285 1.10 -24.30 11.86
C LEU A 285 0.20 -23.56 10.86
N PRO A 286 0.52 -22.29 10.57
CA PRO A 286 -0.08 -21.56 9.45
C PRO A 286 0.03 -22.36 8.15
N GLN A 287 -0.93 -22.18 7.24
CA GLN A 287 -0.83 -22.85 5.95
C GLN A 287 0.39 -22.32 5.18
N PRO A 288 1.11 -23.16 4.41
CA PRO A 288 2.31 -22.75 3.69
C PRO A 288 2.09 -21.49 2.84
N GLU A 289 0.94 -21.37 2.18
CA GLU A 289 0.62 -20.20 1.38
C GLU A 289 0.41 -18.91 2.18
N GLU A 290 0.00 -18.99 3.45
CA GLU A 290 -0.15 -17.80 4.31
C GLU A 290 1.22 -17.25 4.75
N LEU A 291 2.18 -18.13 5.01
CA LEU A 291 3.53 -17.76 5.44
C LEU A 291 4.42 -17.37 4.25
N LEU A 292 4.35 -18.17 3.17
CA LEU A 292 5.28 -18.15 2.05
C LEU A 292 4.80 -17.28 0.87
N ALA A 293 3.56 -16.78 0.89
CA ALA A 293 3.12 -15.72 -0.03
C ALA A 293 3.75 -14.38 0.35
N LEU A 294 4.94 -14.12 -0.18
CA LEU A 294 5.74 -12.96 0.22
C LEU A 294 5.23 -11.63 -0.35
N GLY A 295 4.30 -11.67 -1.30
CA GLY A 295 3.81 -10.51 -2.04
C GLY A 295 4.73 -10.06 -3.18
N TYR A 296 5.87 -10.73 -3.36
CA TYR A 296 6.83 -10.50 -4.44
C TYR A 296 7.36 -11.84 -4.98
N ALA A 297 7.82 -11.84 -6.23
CA ALA A 297 8.26 -13.06 -6.90
C ALA A 297 9.56 -13.62 -6.29
N VAL A 298 9.51 -14.87 -5.83
CA VAL A 298 10.67 -15.68 -5.47
C VAL A 298 10.57 -17.02 -6.18
N GLN A 299 11.65 -17.44 -6.82
CA GLN A 299 11.67 -18.69 -7.56
C GLN A 299 11.37 -19.87 -6.63
N GLY A 300 10.35 -20.66 -6.99
CA GLY A 300 9.96 -21.86 -6.25
C GLY A 300 9.10 -21.58 -5.01
N LEU A 301 8.66 -20.34 -4.78
CA LEU A 301 7.69 -19.99 -3.75
C LEU A 301 6.41 -19.40 -4.37
N PRO A 302 5.26 -19.56 -3.71
CA PRO A 302 4.07 -18.80 -4.09
C PRO A 302 4.38 -17.31 -3.92
N GLY A 303 4.26 -16.52 -4.99
CA GLY A 303 4.44 -15.07 -4.90
C GLY A 303 3.30 -14.39 -4.12
N ARG A 304 2.12 -15.01 -4.11
CA ARG A 304 0.86 -14.53 -3.52
C ARG A 304 0.02 -15.73 -3.08
N SER A 305 -0.84 -15.53 -2.08
CA SER A 305 -1.80 -16.53 -1.61
C SER A 305 -3.10 -16.36 -2.40
N VAL A 306 -3.60 -17.46 -2.97
CA VAL A 306 -4.89 -17.47 -3.68
C VAL A 306 -6.01 -17.10 -2.71
N ASP A 307 -6.03 -17.73 -1.54
CA ASP A 307 -7.05 -17.50 -0.52
C ASP A 307 -7.08 -16.05 -0.04
N GLN A 308 -5.93 -15.43 0.26
CA GLN A 308 -5.90 -14.02 0.65
C GLN A 308 -6.37 -13.09 -0.47
N VAL A 309 -5.99 -13.37 -1.72
CA VAL A 309 -6.47 -12.59 -2.86
C VAL A 309 -7.98 -12.79 -3.04
N HIS A 310 -8.49 -14.00 -2.86
CA HIS A 310 -9.91 -14.31 -2.94
C HIS A 310 -10.69 -13.58 -1.86
N GLU A 311 -10.25 -13.61 -0.60
CA GLU A 311 -10.85 -12.84 0.50
C GLU A 311 -10.90 -11.34 0.16
N GLY A 312 -9.80 -10.79 -0.36
CA GLY A 312 -9.76 -9.41 -0.82
C GLY A 312 -10.77 -9.13 -1.93
N LEU A 313 -10.86 -10.02 -2.92
CA LEU A 313 -11.82 -9.91 -4.02
C LEU A 313 -13.26 -9.99 -3.55
N ARG A 314 -13.61 -10.83 -2.56
CA ARG A 314 -14.97 -10.90 -2.00
C ARG A 314 -15.44 -9.56 -1.42
N THR A 315 -14.52 -8.67 -1.02
CA THR A 315 -14.90 -7.33 -0.53
C THR A 315 -15.18 -6.32 -1.65
N VAL A 316 -14.76 -6.60 -2.89
CA VAL A 316 -14.87 -5.67 -4.05
C VAL A 316 -15.66 -6.21 -5.23
N CYS A 317 -15.71 -7.52 -5.41
CA CYS A 317 -16.43 -8.23 -6.47
C CYS A 317 -17.18 -9.47 -5.88
N PRO A 318 -18.01 -9.29 -4.84
CA PRO A 318 -18.65 -10.41 -4.13
C PRO A 318 -19.47 -11.33 -5.04
N LEU A 319 -20.30 -10.78 -5.94
CA LEU A 319 -21.18 -11.58 -6.80
C LEU A 319 -20.37 -12.40 -7.79
N LEU A 320 -19.32 -11.79 -8.36
CA LEU A 320 -18.46 -12.52 -9.28
C LEU A 320 -17.72 -13.66 -8.58
N CYS A 321 -17.25 -13.48 -7.34
CA CYS A 321 -16.65 -14.57 -6.55
C CYS A 321 -17.66 -15.69 -6.24
N GLU A 322 -18.90 -15.35 -5.86
CA GLU A 322 -19.95 -16.35 -5.62
C GLU A 322 -20.24 -17.18 -6.89
N LEU A 323 -20.36 -16.52 -8.04
CA LEU A 323 -20.56 -17.21 -9.33
C LEU A 323 -19.38 -18.10 -9.73
N GLU A 324 -18.17 -17.69 -9.38
CA GLU A 324 -16.92 -18.42 -9.62
C GLU A 324 -16.91 -19.73 -8.82
N GLU A 325 -17.25 -19.65 -7.53
CA GLU A 325 -17.38 -20.77 -6.61
C GLU A 325 -18.48 -21.75 -7.06
N ASP A 326 -19.66 -21.23 -7.40
CA ASP A 326 -20.80 -22.02 -7.88
C ASP A 326 -20.49 -22.78 -9.17
N ALA A 327 -19.73 -22.16 -10.07
CA ALA A 327 -19.30 -22.80 -11.31
C ALA A 327 -18.16 -23.82 -11.11
N GLY A 328 -17.43 -23.74 -10.00
CA GLY A 328 -16.18 -24.46 -9.78
C GLY A 328 -15.13 -24.11 -10.84
N SER A 329 -15.01 -22.81 -11.16
CA SER A 329 -14.03 -22.34 -12.13
C SER A 329 -12.63 -22.28 -11.50
N SER A 330 -11.62 -21.78 -12.23
CA SER A 330 -10.28 -21.54 -11.68
C SER A 330 -9.83 -20.11 -11.98
N LEU A 331 -10.79 -19.18 -11.94
CA LEU A 331 -10.60 -17.83 -12.47
C LEU A 331 -9.66 -17.02 -11.58
N ILE A 332 -9.81 -17.17 -10.26
CA ILE A 332 -9.04 -16.43 -9.27
C ILE A 332 -7.60 -16.93 -9.23
N GLU A 333 -7.37 -18.25 -9.31
CA GLU A 333 -6.04 -18.84 -9.38
C GLU A 333 -5.26 -18.28 -10.58
N ARG A 334 -5.90 -18.23 -11.76
CA ARG A 334 -5.30 -17.67 -12.98
C ARG A 334 -4.99 -16.19 -12.84
N PHE A 335 -5.89 -15.44 -12.21
CA PHE A 335 -5.61 -14.04 -11.91
C PHE A 335 -4.38 -13.92 -11.01
N VAL A 336 -4.26 -14.69 -9.94
CA VAL A 336 -3.13 -14.64 -9.00
C VAL A 336 -1.80 -14.94 -9.69
N GLU A 337 -1.78 -15.91 -10.61
CA GLU A 337 -0.62 -16.27 -11.42
C GLU A 337 -0.17 -15.13 -12.36
N GLU A 338 -1.12 -14.41 -12.95
CA GLU A 338 -0.84 -13.36 -13.94
C GLU A 338 -0.79 -11.94 -13.35
N ASP A 339 -1.29 -11.75 -12.13
CA ASP A 339 -1.40 -10.44 -11.47
C ASP A 339 -0.01 -9.81 -11.37
N ARG A 340 0.04 -8.49 -11.54
CA ARG A 340 1.28 -7.73 -11.50
C ARG A 340 1.36 -6.93 -10.22
N TRP A 341 2.59 -6.65 -9.81
CA TRP A 341 2.83 -5.87 -8.62
C TRP A 341 2.59 -4.39 -8.92
N GLU A 342 1.35 -3.91 -8.71
CA GLU A 342 0.89 -2.58 -9.12
C GLU A 342 0.04 -1.88 -8.04
N ARG A 343 0.26 -0.56 -7.84
CA ARG A 343 -0.46 0.27 -6.84
C ARG A 343 -1.81 0.71 -7.36
N VAL A 344 -2.60 -0.27 -7.73
CA VAL A 344 -3.97 -0.14 -8.21
C VAL A 344 -4.83 -0.99 -7.29
N PRO A 345 -6.04 -0.53 -6.90
CA PRO A 345 -6.95 -1.33 -6.06
C PRO A 345 -7.16 -2.73 -6.63
N LEU A 346 -7.26 -3.73 -5.75
CA LEU A 346 -7.33 -5.14 -6.16
C LEU A 346 -8.46 -5.41 -7.16
N GLY A 347 -9.67 -4.87 -6.88
CA GLY A 347 -10.82 -5.00 -7.78
C GLY A 347 -10.61 -4.38 -9.15
N ASP A 348 -9.88 -3.26 -9.24
CA ASP A 348 -9.55 -2.62 -10.51
C ASP A 348 -8.53 -3.44 -11.31
N ARG A 349 -7.52 -4.01 -10.63
CA ARG A 349 -6.56 -4.92 -11.28
C ARG A 349 -7.25 -6.16 -11.84
N PHE A 350 -8.14 -6.74 -11.05
CA PHE A 350 -8.91 -7.93 -11.43
C PHE A 350 -9.83 -7.65 -12.61
N ALA A 351 -10.60 -6.56 -12.56
CA ALA A 351 -11.46 -6.14 -13.67
C ALA A 351 -10.67 -5.87 -14.97
N ALA A 352 -9.53 -5.17 -14.86
CA ALA A 352 -8.67 -4.90 -16.01
C ALA A 352 -8.01 -6.17 -16.58
N TRP A 353 -7.64 -7.13 -15.72
CA TRP A 353 -7.14 -8.43 -16.16
C TRP A 353 -8.24 -9.22 -16.90
N LEU A 354 -9.44 -9.30 -16.35
CA LEU A 354 -10.59 -9.95 -16.98
C LEU A 354 -10.92 -9.35 -18.34
N GLU A 355 -10.91 -8.02 -18.46
CA GLU A 355 -11.19 -7.34 -19.73
C GLU A 355 -10.19 -7.72 -20.84
N ARG A 356 -8.92 -8.00 -20.47
CA ARG A 356 -7.92 -8.48 -21.44
C ARG A 356 -8.01 -9.99 -21.71
N ALA A 357 -8.16 -10.80 -20.66
CA ALA A 357 -8.05 -12.25 -20.75
C ALA A 357 -9.37 -12.92 -21.18
N TYR A 358 -10.50 -12.41 -20.68
CA TYR A 358 -11.84 -12.96 -20.87
C TYR A 358 -12.86 -11.83 -21.10
N PRO A 359 -12.75 -11.07 -22.22
CA PRO A 359 -13.66 -9.97 -22.49
C PRO A 359 -15.11 -10.47 -22.58
N GLY A 360 -16.00 -9.85 -21.80
CA GLY A 360 -17.39 -10.25 -21.76
C GLY A 360 -18.08 -9.95 -20.44
N PRO A 361 -19.21 -10.62 -20.15
CA PRO A 361 -20.07 -10.32 -19.01
C PRO A 361 -19.37 -10.37 -17.65
N ALA A 362 -18.47 -11.34 -17.43
CA ALA A 362 -17.69 -11.44 -16.19
C ALA A 362 -16.80 -10.20 -15.96
N ALA A 363 -16.12 -9.72 -17.01
CA ALA A 363 -15.32 -8.50 -16.94
C ALA A 363 -16.19 -7.26 -16.68
N TRP A 364 -17.40 -7.21 -17.25
CA TRP A 364 -18.34 -6.11 -17.01
C TRP A 364 -18.83 -6.10 -15.56
N LEU A 365 -19.17 -7.27 -15.01
CA LEU A 365 -19.57 -7.42 -13.61
C LEU A 365 -18.45 -6.99 -12.65
N ALA A 366 -17.23 -7.51 -12.85
CA ALA A 366 -16.08 -7.13 -12.04
C ALA A 366 -15.87 -5.62 -12.01
N ARG A 367 -15.91 -4.97 -13.20
CA ARG A 367 -15.71 -3.52 -13.31
C ARG A 367 -16.84 -2.73 -12.65
N PHE A 368 -18.07 -3.23 -12.73
CA PHE A 368 -19.23 -2.65 -12.07
C PHE A 368 -19.07 -2.73 -10.55
N GLU A 369 -18.91 -3.92 -9.98
CA GLU A 369 -18.79 -4.13 -8.53
C GLU A 369 -17.60 -3.39 -7.92
N ALA A 370 -16.41 -3.51 -8.54
CA ALA A 370 -15.21 -2.83 -8.06
C ALA A 370 -15.41 -1.31 -8.01
N SER A 371 -16.14 -0.75 -8.98
CA SER A 371 -16.44 0.68 -9.02
C SER A 371 -17.44 1.12 -7.96
N LEU A 372 -18.41 0.28 -7.58
CA LEU A 372 -19.33 0.57 -6.46
C LEU A 372 -18.58 0.65 -5.13
N ARG A 373 -17.60 -0.24 -4.94
CA ARG A 373 -16.88 -0.38 -3.67
C ARG A 373 -15.76 0.65 -3.49
N THR A 374 -15.12 1.05 -4.59
CA THR A 374 -14.03 2.03 -4.58
C THR A 374 -14.49 3.46 -4.92
N ALA A 375 -15.80 3.66 -5.12
CA ALA A 375 -16.37 4.99 -5.30
C ALA A 375 -16.07 5.89 -4.09
N GLY A 376 -15.52 7.06 -4.38
CA GLY A 376 -15.26 8.11 -3.39
C GLY A 376 -16.31 9.21 -3.42
N GLY A 377 -16.21 10.15 -2.48
CA GLY A 377 -17.03 11.35 -2.41
C GLY A 377 -16.30 12.47 -1.68
N GLU A 378 -16.79 13.70 -1.82
CA GLU A 378 -16.28 14.87 -1.08
C GLU A 378 -17.34 15.34 -0.08
N PRO A 379 -17.29 14.88 1.19
CA PRO A 379 -18.31 15.23 2.19
C PRO A 379 -18.31 16.73 2.57
N GLU A 380 -17.22 17.45 2.30
CA GLU A 380 -17.01 18.83 2.77
C GLU A 380 -17.34 19.94 1.76
N VAL A 381 -17.89 19.63 0.58
CA VAL A 381 -18.22 20.68 -0.41
C VAL A 381 -19.65 21.18 -0.24
N GLU A 382 -19.78 22.30 0.49
CA GLU A 382 -21.02 23.09 0.53
C GLU A 382 -21.02 24.11 -0.62
N VAL A 383 -22.06 24.07 -1.47
CA VAL A 383 -22.27 25.07 -2.53
C VAL A 383 -22.93 26.28 -1.91
N LEU A 384 -22.14 27.33 -1.63
CA LEU A 384 -22.63 28.54 -0.97
C LEU A 384 -23.30 29.54 -1.93
N ALA A 385 -23.03 29.45 -3.24
CA ALA A 385 -23.68 30.26 -4.28
C ALA A 385 -23.54 29.60 -5.67
N GLU A 386 -24.54 29.77 -6.53
CA GLU A 386 -24.48 29.47 -7.95
C GLU A 386 -23.72 30.61 -8.67
N GLY A 387 -22.56 30.32 -9.23
CA GLY A 387 -21.84 31.23 -10.13
C GLY A 387 -21.73 30.62 -11.51
N GLU A 388 -21.40 31.42 -12.54
CA GLU A 388 -21.10 30.95 -13.92
C GLU A 388 -19.82 30.08 -14.01
N VAL A 389 -19.28 29.63 -12.88
CA VAL A 389 -18.07 28.82 -12.84
C VAL A 389 -18.39 27.41 -13.36
N GLY A 390 -17.47 26.79 -14.10
CA GLY A 390 -17.63 25.45 -14.64
C GLY A 390 -17.95 24.40 -13.55
N SER A 391 -18.26 23.18 -13.97
CA SER A 391 -18.54 22.07 -13.04
C SER A 391 -17.50 20.97 -13.22
N ARG A 392 -17.15 20.29 -12.13
CA ARG A 392 -16.21 19.17 -12.13
C ARG A 392 -16.81 17.96 -11.43
N TRP A 393 -16.38 16.77 -11.82
CA TRP A 393 -16.68 15.57 -11.06
C TRP A 393 -16.16 15.69 -9.62
N VAL A 394 -16.97 15.24 -8.67
CA VAL A 394 -16.52 15.00 -7.31
C VAL A 394 -15.50 13.88 -7.34
N GLU A 395 -14.48 14.01 -6.49
CA GLU A 395 -13.42 13.04 -6.42
C GLU A 395 -13.94 11.63 -6.10
N GLY A 396 -13.35 10.62 -6.77
CA GLY A 396 -13.75 9.22 -6.61
C GLY A 396 -15.04 8.87 -7.36
N THR A 397 -15.68 9.86 -8.01
CA THR A 397 -16.76 9.59 -8.96
C THR A 397 -16.20 8.90 -10.21
N ARG A 398 -16.81 7.78 -10.58
CA ARG A 398 -16.45 6.93 -11.71
C ARG A 398 -17.52 6.99 -12.77
N ARG A 399 -17.11 6.94 -14.03
CA ARG A 399 -17.99 6.81 -15.19
C ARG A 399 -17.81 5.44 -15.80
N LEU A 400 -18.90 4.73 -16.00
CA LEU A 400 -18.90 3.38 -16.52
C LEU A 400 -19.77 3.34 -17.77
N ARG A 401 -19.34 2.57 -18.77
CA ARG A 401 -20.14 2.27 -19.96
C ARG A 401 -20.15 0.78 -20.23
N PHE A 402 -21.32 0.21 -20.38
CA PHE A 402 -21.50 -1.21 -20.65
C PHE A 402 -22.32 -1.40 -21.93
N PRO A 403 -22.05 -2.47 -22.70
CA PRO A 403 -22.80 -2.75 -23.92
C PRO A 403 -24.21 -3.33 -23.65
N ALA A 404 -24.60 -3.48 -22.39
CA ALA A 404 -25.88 -4.01 -21.93
C ALA A 404 -26.24 -3.41 -20.55
N ASP A 405 -27.39 -3.81 -20.01
CA ASP A 405 -27.89 -3.38 -18.72
C ASP A 405 -27.31 -4.24 -17.57
N VAL A 406 -26.08 -3.87 -17.17
CA VAL A 406 -25.33 -4.58 -16.13
C VAL A 406 -25.96 -4.45 -14.73
N PRO A 407 -26.49 -3.28 -14.30
CA PRO A 407 -27.18 -3.18 -13.00
C PRO A 407 -28.37 -4.15 -12.87
N THR A 408 -29.31 -4.15 -13.82
CA THR A 408 -30.45 -5.07 -13.80
C THR A 408 -30.00 -6.53 -13.84
N TRP A 409 -28.92 -6.82 -14.56
CA TRP A 409 -28.36 -8.17 -14.63
C TRP A 409 -27.68 -8.61 -13.32
N ALA A 410 -26.98 -7.72 -12.62
CA ALA A 410 -26.41 -7.99 -11.30
C ALA A 410 -27.52 -8.33 -10.27
N GLU A 411 -28.64 -7.62 -10.30
CA GLU A 411 -29.81 -7.98 -9.46
C GLU A 411 -30.39 -9.36 -9.84
N ALA A 412 -30.35 -9.74 -11.12
CA ALA A 412 -30.79 -11.07 -11.55
C ALA A 412 -29.85 -12.18 -11.04
N ILE A 413 -28.54 -11.92 -10.99
CA ILE A 413 -27.56 -12.81 -10.35
C ILE A 413 -27.89 -12.98 -8.87
N GLU A 414 -28.11 -11.90 -8.13
CA GLU A 414 -28.47 -11.94 -6.70
C GLU A 414 -29.76 -12.73 -6.42
N ARG A 415 -30.70 -12.74 -7.38
CA ARG A 415 -31.94 -13.54 -7.31
C ARG A 415 -31.74 -15.01 -7.71
N GLY A 416 -30.54 -15.42 -8.09
CA GLY A 416 -30.24 -16.76 -8.58
C GLY A 416 -30.82 -17.07 -9.97
N GLU A 417 -31.12 -16.05 -10.78
CA GLU A 417 -31.71 -16.20 -12.12
C GLU A 417 -30.65 -16.48 -13.19
N VAL A 418 -29.37 -16.34 -12.84
CA VAL A 418 -28.23 -16.56 -13.73
C VAL A 418 -27.47 -17.79 -13.26
N THR A 419 -27.37 -18.79 -14.13
CA THR A 419 -26.56 -19.98 -13.87
C THR A 419 -25.17 -19.81 -14.47
N PRO A 420 -24.10 -19.83 -13.67
CA PRO A 420 -22.74 -19.76 -14.19
C PRO A 420 -22.29 -21.12 -14.72
N GLU A 421 -21.37 -21.12 -15.70
CA GLU A 421 -20.72 -22.32 -16.20
C GLU A 421 -19.19 -22.14 -16.16
N ALA A 422 -18.45 -23.20 -15.83
CA ALA A 422 -17.01 -23.24 -16.03
C ALA A 422 -16.68 -23.88 -17.38
N ARG A 423 -15.85 -23.22 -18.19
CA ARG A 423 -15.32 -23.77 -19.45
C ARG A 423 -13.83 -23.51 -19.54
N ASP A 424 -13.04 -24.59 -19.61
CA ASP A 424 -11.58 -24.53 -19.66
C ASP A 424 -11.00 -23.64 -18.54
N GLY A 425 -11.53 -23.74 -17.32
CA GLY A 425 -11.15 -22.96 -16.14
C GLY A 425 -11.53 -21.47 -16.17
N ALA A 426 -12.27 -21.02 -17.19
CA ALA A 426 -12.85 -19.68 -17.25
C ALA A 426 -14.31 -19.69 -16.81
N LEU A 427 -14.74 -18.63 -16.14
CA LEU A 427 -16.14 -18.38 -15.82
C LEU A 427 -16.88 -17.86 -17.06
N VAL A 428 -17.89 -18.61 -17.50
CA VAL A 428 -18.76 -18.26 -18.62
C VAL A 428 -20.12 -17.89 -18.06
N LEU A 429 -20.53 -16.65 -18.33
CA LEU A 429 -21.83 -16.12 -17.93
C LEU A 429 -22.66 -15.81 -19.18
N PRO A 430 -23.99 -16.02 -19.13
CA PRO A 430 -24.85 -15.59 -20.22
C PRO A 430 -24.74 -14.07 -20.40
N ALA A 431 -24.78 -13.61 -21.65
CA ALA A 431 -24.73 -12.18 -21.93
C ALA A 431 -25.96 -11.49 -21.31
N PRO A 432 -25.77 -10.39 -20.54
CA PRO A 432 -26.89 -9.57 -20.09
C PRO A 432 -27.74 -9.12 -21.28
N GLY A 433 -29.06 -9.21 -21.11
CA GLY A 433 -29.99 -8.57 -22.01
C GLY A 433 -30.05 -7.06 -21.78
N GLY A 434 -30.94 -6.38 -22.52
CA GLY A 434 -31.20 -4.95 -22.32
C GLY A 434 -30.33 -4.03 -23.18
N PRO A 435 -30.65 -2.72 -23.19
CA PRO A 435 -29.90 -1.72 -23.93
C PRO A 435 -28.53 -1.46 -23.28
N PRO A 436 -27.56 -0.89 -24.03
CA PRO A 436 -26.33 -0.36 -23.45
C PRO A 436 -26.62 0.66 -22.34
N THR A 437 -25.83 0.63 -21.28
CA THR A 437 -25.96 1.54 -20.14
C THR A 437 -24.71 2.39 -19.98
N ALA A 438 -24.88 3.62 -19.50
CA ALA A 438 -23.79 4.44 -19.01
C ALA A 438 -24.14 4.92 -17.61
N LEU A 439 -23.22 4.75 -16.67
CA LEU A 439 -23.45 5.02 -15.27
C LEU A 439 -22.44 6.04 -14.76
N VAL A 440 -22.89 6.83 -13.79
CA VAL A 440 -22.02 7.61 -12.91
C VAL A 440 -22.17 7.03 -11.51
N VAL A 441 -21.05 6.64 -10.91
CA VAL A 441 -21.01 6.05 -9.56
C VAL A 441 -20.14 6.92 -8.68
N GLY A 442 -20.62 7.30 -7.50
CA GLY A 442 -19.87 8.09 -6.53
C GLY A 442 -20.48 7.97 -5.14
N ARG A 443 -20.04 8.82 -4.22
CA ARG A 443 -20.69 8.97 -2.90
C ARG A 443 -21.22 10.38 -2.73
N ASP A 444 -22.39 10.49 -2.13
CA ASP A 444 -22.99 11.79 -1.82
C ASP A 444 -22.27 12.49 -0.64
N ARG A 445 -22.84 13.60 -0.17
CA ARG A 445 -22.26 14.40 0.92
C ARG A 445 -22.26 13.71 2.28
N VAL A 446 -23.12 12.72 2.49
CA VAL A 446 -23.17 11.94 3.74
C VAL A 446 -22.35 10.65 3.62
N GLY A 447 -21.74 10.39 2.46
CA GLY A 447 -20.90 9.24 2.19
C GLY A 447 -21.66 8.03 1.66
N GLU A 448 -22.95 8.16 1.37
CA GLU A 448 -23.78 7.08 0.84
C GLU A 448 -23.48 6.86 -0.65
N LEU A 449 -23.50 5.60 -1.08
CA LEU A 449 -23.26 5.24 -2.47
C LEU A 449 -24.40 5.74 -3.36
N VAL A 450 -24.06 6.40 -4.46
CA VAL A 450 -25.00 6.86 -5.47
C VAL A 450 -24.62 6.31 -6.83
N ILE A 451 -25.63 5.80 -7.55
CA ILE A 451 -25.53 5.33 -8.92
C ILE A 451 -26.57 6.12 -9.74
N ALA A 452 -26.11 6.80 -10.78
CA ALA A 452 -26.97 7.52 -11.71
C ALA A 452 -26.83 6.94 -13.11
N ASP A 453 -27.95 6.53 -13.71
CA ASP A 453 -28.01 6.22 -15.13
C ASP A 453 -27.95 7.52 -15.94
N VAL A 454 -27.12 7.52 -16.98
CA VAL A 454 -26.87 8.67 -17.82
C VAL A 454 -26.87 8.25 -19.29
N PRO A 455 -27.18 9.15 -20.24
CA PRO A 455 -27.20 8.79 -21.65
C PRO A 455 -25.88 8.14 -22.11
N ALA A 456 -25.97 7.09 -22.94
CA ALA A 456 -24.78 6.39 -23.42
C ALA A 456 -23.88 7.30 -24.27
N GLU A 457 -24.48 8.29 -24.93
CA GLU A 457 -23.82 9.17 -25.88
C GLU A 457 -22.89 10.20 -25.21
N LEU A 458 -22.99 10.45 -23.90
CA LEU A 458 -22.27 11.54 -23.21
C LEU A 458 -20.73 11.41 -23.38
N PRO A 459 -20.02 12.25 -24.15
CA PRO A 459 -18.56 12.12 -24.37
C PRO A 459 -17.71 11.96 -23.10
N GLU A 460 -16.54 11.32 -23.24
CA GLU A 460 -15.61 11.09 -22.12
C GLU A 460 -14.93 12.38 -21.63
N ALA A 461 -14.56 13.29 -22.55
CA ALA A 461 -13.73 14.48 -22.27
C ALA A 461 -14.49 15.70 -21.70
N TRP A 462 -15.50 15.47 -20.88
CA TRP A 462 -16.61 16.41 -20.61
C TRP A 462 -16.41 17.54 -19.60
N VAL A 463 -15.20 17.69 -19.07
CA VAL A 463 -14.97 18.62 -17.95
C VAL A 463 -15.19 20.09 -18.33
N ASP A 464 -15.23 20.45 -19.61
CA ASP A 464 -15.24 21.86 -20.05
C ASP A 464 -16.53 22.37 -20.73
N ASP A 465 -17.56 21.55 -20.97
CA ASP A 465 -18.81 22.02 -21.65
C ASP A 465 -20.10 21.65 -20.91
N ALA A 466 -20.37 22.38 -19.83
CA ALA A 466 -21.59 22.30 -19.02
C ALA A 466 -22.90 22.41 -19.82
N ARG A 467 -22.87 22.93 -21.06
CA ARG A 467 -24.06 23.09 -21.91
C ARG A 467 -24.56 21.77 -22.48
N LEU A 468 -23.69 20.76 -22.60
CA LEU A 468 -24.06 19.44 -23.13
C LEU A 468 -24.83 18.58 -22.12
N LEU A 469 -24.75 18.91 -20.83
CA LEU A 469 -25.44 18.21 -19.76
C LEU A 469 -26.88 18.72 -19.55
N GLY A 470 -27.18 19.97 -19.92
CA GLY A 470 -28.51 20.55 -19.73
C GLY A 470 -29.06 20.30 -18.33
N ASP A 471 -30.22 19.65 -18.24
CA ASP A 471 -30.91 19.31 -17.00
C ASP A 471 -30.22 18.21 -16.17
N LEU A 472 -29.26 17.46 -16.75
CA LEU A 472 -28.53 16.41 -16.04
C LEU A 472 -27.52 16.97 -15.03
N LEU A 473 -26.96 18.15 -15.29
CA LEU A 473 -25.96 18.75 -14.41
C LEU A 473 -26.53 19.11 -13.02
N PRO A 474 -27.68 19.80 -12.91
CA PRO A 474 -28.34 20.00 -11.61
C PRO A 474 -28.65 18.70 -10.86
N ALA A 475 -29.12 17.66 -11.56
CA ALA A 475 -29.43 16.37 -10.95
C ALA A 475 -28.17 15.69 -10.38
N LEU A 476 -27.07 15.67 -11.14
CA LEU A 476 -25.80 15.12 -10.67
C LEU A 476 -25.19 15.95 -9.52
N ALA A 477 -25.42 17.26 -9.50
CA ALA A 477 -24.99 18.13 -8.40
C ALA A 477 -25.82 17.92 -7.12
N GLU A 478 -27.13 17.69 -7.25
CA GLU A 478 -28.02 17.32 -6.13
C GLU A 478 -27.59 15.99 -5.49
N LEU A 479 -27.18 15.03 -6.34
CA LEU A 479 -26.61 13.75 -5.92
C LEU A 479 -25.19 13.84 -5.36
N GLY A 480 -24.56 15.03 -5.37
CA GLY A 480 -23.19 15.22 -4.90
C GLY A 480 -22.12 14.58 -5.78
N LEU A 481 -22.45 14.18 -7.02
CA LEU A 481 -21.51 13.58 -7.97
C LEU A 481 -20.73 14.63 -8.76
N VAL A 482 -21.24 15.86 -8.80
CA VAL A 482 -20.62 17.01 -9.44
C VAL A 482 -20.56 18.17 -8.46
N ALA A 483 -19.43 18.87 -8.44
CA ALA A 483 -19.20 20.06 -7.65
C ALA A 483 -18.89 21.24 -8.58
N PRO A 484 -19.26 22.48 -8.20
CA PRO A 484 -18.78 23.65 -8.92
C PRO A 484 -17.25 23.66 -8.90
N GLU A 485 -16.64 24.05 -10.02
CA GLU A 485 -15.25 24.48 -10.01
C GLU A 485 -15.15 25.63 -9.01
N ARG A 486 -14.32 25.46 -7.96
CA ARG A 486 -14.15 26.51 -6.96
C ARG A 486 -13.61 27.77 -7.65
N TYR A 487 -14.03 28.95 -7.20
CA TYR A 487 -13.48 30.25 -7.64
C TYR A 487 -11.95 30.17 -7.71
N ARG A 488 -11.39 30.31 -8.92
CA ARG A 488 -9.96 30.60 -9.09
C ARG A 488 -9.78 32.08 -8.75
N GLY A 489 -9.50 32.35 -7.48
CA GLY A 489 -9.07 33.66 -6.99
C GLY A 489 -7.56 33.82 -7.15
#